data_AF-A0ABD7WUM6-F1
#
_entry.id   AF-A0ABD7WUM6-F1
#
_cell.length_a   1.000
_cell.length_b   1.000
_cell.length_c   1.000
_cell.angle_alpha   90.00
_cell.angle_beta   90.00
_cell.angle_gamma   90.00
#
_symmetry.space_group_name_H-M   'P 1'
#
loop_
_entity.id
_entity.type
_entity.pdbx_description
1 polymer ?
#
loop_
_entity_poly.entity_id
_entity_poly.type
_entity_poly.pdbx_seq_one_letter_code
_entity_poly.pdbx_strand_id
1 'polypeptide(L)'
;MKEIDTIKSKIVELETKKEALTEELAELTKAIEDSFEDLLLGNVEEKTIDKAKAKFEELSAELKKNEEYIQRAKAVRKKLAVEKVIPFAKEKREKRQKEIQERYDKQVKVVHEARNAFLRELANLGQIRNEIGAVNSEYNQLLSDMGEAKTPYGSAIREVVVIPNGFTTDEKATGINELIQKQTYSSGNVPSFTKEGDSK
;
A
#
# COMPACT_ATOMS: atom_id res chain seq x y z
N MET A 1 6.52 -13.77 -19.25
CA MET A 1 6.19 -12.34 -19.39
C MET A 1 6.33 -11.89 -20.83
N LYS A 2 7.52 -12.05 -21.44
CA LYS A 2 7.76 -11.77 -22.88
C LYS A 2 6.64 -12.25 -23.82
N GLU A 3 6.17 -13.50 -23.69
CA GLU A 3 5.07 -14.04 -24.52
C GLU A 3 3.75 -13.26 -24.40
N ILE A 4 3.36 -12.83 -23.20
CA ILE A 4 2.14 -12.04 -22.99
C ILE A 4 2.30 -10.62 -23.53
N ASP A 5 3.49 -10.04 -23.37
CA ASP A 5 3.77 -8.70 -23.88
C ASP A 5 3.78 -8.70 -25.41
N THR A 6 4.35 -9.72 -26.06
CA THR A 6 4.24 -9.93 -27.50
C THR A 6 2.79 -10.05 -27.96
N ILE A 7 1.95 -10.82 -27.26
CA ILE A 7 0.53 -10.96 -27.60
C ILE A 7 -0.22 -9.65 -27.41
N LYS A 8 0.10 -8.86 -26.38
CA LYS A 8 -0.50 -7.53 -26.17
C LYS A 8 -0.15 -6.59 -27.32
N SER A 9 1.12 -6.49 -27.70
CA SER A 9 1.54 -5.66 -28.84
C SER A 9 0.83 -6.07 -30.12
N LYS A 10 0.72 -7.38 -30.36
CA LYS A 10 0.02 -7.90 -31.54
C LYS A 10 -1.50 -7.64 -31.53
N ILE A 11 -2.14 -7.64 -30.35
CA ILE A 11 -3.54 -7.22 -30.24
C ILE A 11 -3.68 -5.74 -30.59
N VAL A 12 -2.79 -4.88 -30.10
CA VAL A 12 -2.82 -3.44 -30.42
C VAL A 12 -2.64 -3.22 -31.93
N GLU A 13 -1.67 -3.89 -32.55
CA GLU A 13 -1.48 -3.81 -34.01
C GLU A 13 -2.74 -4.22 -34.79
N LEU A 14 -3.42 -5.29 -34.37
CA LEU A 14 -4.65 -5.75 -35.03
C LEU A 14 -5.81 -4.79 -34.78
N GLU A 15 -5.91 -4.20 -33.58
CA GLU A 15 -6.91 -3.19 -33.23
C GLU A 15 -6.72 -1.90 -34.06
N THR A 16 -5.49 -1.40 -34.20
CA THR A 16 -5.18 -0.27 -35.08
C THR A 16 -5.50 -0.56 -36.54
N LYS A 17 -5.20 -1.77 -37.03
CA LYS A 17 -5.60 -2.19 -38.38
C LYS A 17 -7.11 -2.25 -38.56
N LYS A 18 -7.84 -2.67 -37.52
CA LYS A 18 -9.31 -2.71 -37.56
C LYS A 18 -9.87 -1.28 -37.68
N GLU A 19 -9.34 -0.34 -36.91
CA GLU A 19 -9.74 1.06 -36.98
C GLU A 19 -9.52 1.63 -38.39
N ALA A 20 -8.32 1.45 -38.95
CA ALA A 20 -8.01 1.88 -40.32
C ALA A 20 -8.93 1.25 -41.38
N LEU A 21 -9.16 -0.08 -41.33
CA LEU A 21 -10.08 -0.75 -42.26
C LEU A 21 -11.52 -0.27 -42.11
N THR A 22 -11.94 0.12 -40.90
CA THR A 22 -13.29 0.65 -40.65
C THR A 22 -13.45 2.04 -41.24
N GLU A 23 -12.42 2.88 -41.12
CA GLU A 23 -12.37 4.21 -41.75
C GLU A 23 -12.36 4.10 -43.27
N GLU A 24 -11.50 3.25 -43.85
CA GLU A 24 -11.46 3.01 -45.30
C GLU A 24 -12.80 2.50 -45.85
N LEU A 25 -13.47 1.60 -45.14
CA LEU A 25 -14.80 1.12 -45.54
C LEU A 25 -15.86 2.23 -45.46
N ALA A 26 -15.79 3.11 -44.47
CA ALA A 26 -16.72 4.24 -44.35
C ALA A 26 -16.54 5.25 -45.50
N GLU A 27 -15.29 5.60 -45.83
CA GLU A 27 -14.97 6.44 -46.97
C GLU A 27 -15.41 5.81 -48.29
N LEU A 28 -15.15 4.51 -48.46
CA LEU A 28 -15.51 3.80 -49.68
C LEU A 28 -17.03 3.65 -49.83
N THR A 29 -17.77 3.47 -48.74
CA THR A 29 -19.25 3.44 -48.75
C THR A 29 -19.79 4.76 -49.25
N LYS A 30 -19.30 5.88 -48.71
CA LYS A 30 -19.69 7.22 -49.14
C LYS A 30 -19.34 7.46 -50.61
N ALA A 31 -18.14 7.07 -51.04
CA ALA A 31 -17.73 7.21 -52.44
C ALA A 31 -18.58 6.36 -53.41
N ILE A 32 -19.04 5.18 -52.98
CA ILE A 32 -19.97 4.34 -53.75
C ILE A 32 -21.33 5.03 -53.89
N GLU A 33 -21.85 5.62 -52.81
CA GLU A 33 -23.11 6.37 -52.81
C GLU A 33 -23.03 7.58 -53.76
N ASP A 34 -22.00 8.42 -53.61
CA ASP A 34 -21.77 9.60 -54.46
C ASP A 34 -21.62 9.17 -55.95
N SER A 35 -20.87 8.09 -56.22
CA SER A 35 -20.68 7.57 -57.59
C SER A 35 -21.97 7.00 -58.19
N PHE A 36 -22.88 6.49 -57.35
CA PHE A 36 -24.18 5.98 -57.80
C PHE A 36 -25.13 7.13 -58.17
N GLU A 37 -25.12 8.22 -57.41
CA GLU A 37 -25.81 9.46 -57.78
C GLU A 37 -25.28 10.00 -59.13
N ASP A 38 -23.96 10.04 -59.30
CA ASP A 38 -23.33 10.48 -60.55
C ASP A 38 -23.63 9.58 -61.75
N LEU A 39 -23.74 8.26 -61.54
CA LEU A 39 -24.19 7.32 -62.57
C LEU A 39 -25.64 7.61 -63.00
N LEU A 40 -26.54 7.87 -62.04
CA LEU A 40 -27.92 8.25 -62.35
C LEU A 40 -28.02 9.57 -63.12
N LEU A 41 -27.06 10.48 -62.90
CA LEU A 41 -26.91 11.74 -63.64
C LEU A 41 -26.17 11.58 -64.98
N GLY A 42 -25.62 10.39 -65.28
CA GLY A 42 -24.90 10.09 -66.52
C GLY A 42 -23.44 10.55 -66.55
N ASN A 43 -22.87 10.93 -65.39
CA ASN A 43 -21.50 11.45 -65.27
C ASN A 43 -20.44 10.34 -65.18
N VAL A 44 -20.83 9.12 -64.76
CA VAL A 44 -19.91 8.01 -64.48
C VAL A 44 -20.44 6.70 -65.06
N GLU A 45 -19.55 5.82 -65.51
CA GLU A 45 -19.87 4.48 -66.02
C GLU A 45 -20.12 3.44 -64.90
N GLU A 46 -21.03 2.51 -65.15
CA GLU A 46 -21.42 1.41 -64.24
C GLU A 46 -20.24 0.56 -63.76
N LYS A 47 -19.26 0.37 -64.65
CA LYS A 47 -18.02 -0.38 -64.37
C LYS A 47 -17.18 0.22 -63.25
N THR A 48 -17.31 1.53 -62.97
CA THR A 48 -16.60 2.21 -61.89
C THR A 48 -17.21 1.85 -60.54
N ILE A 49 -18.54 1.73 -60.48
CA ILE A 49 -19.27 1.31 -59.27
C ILE A 49 -18.98 -0.16 -58.95
N ASP A 50 -18.93 -1.03 -59.96
CA ASP A 50 -18.62 -2.45 -59.76
C ASP A 50 -17.23 -2.67 -59.18
N LYS A 51 -16.23 -1.89 -59.63
CA LYS A 51 -14.88 -1.91 -59.03
C LYS A 51 -14.88 -1.46 -57.57
N ALA A 52 -15.65 -0.43 -57.24
CA ALA A 52 -15.76 0.06 -55.88
C ALA A 52 -16.45 -0.96 -54.97
N LYS A 53 -17.53 -1.62 -55.44
CA LYS A 53 -18.18 -2.72 -54.72
C LYS A 53 -17.25 -3.92 -54.50
N ALA A 54 -16.47 -4.32 -55.51
CA ALA A 54 -15.49 -5.39 -55.34
C ALA A 54 -14.45 -5.07 -54.25
N LYS A 55 -13.95 -3.82 -54.24
CA LYS A 55 -13.02 -3.35 -53.19
C LYS A 55 -13.69 -3.30 -51.81
N PHE A 56 -14.97 -2.95 -51.73
CA PHE A 56 -15.75 -2.98 -50.49
C PHE A 56 -15.84 -4.40 -49.91
N GLU A 57 -16.17 -5.39 -50.76
CA GLU A 57 -16.26 -6.79 -50.35
C GLU A 57 -14.92 -7.34 -49.85
N GLU A 58 -13.82 -6.98 -50.54
CA GLU A 58 -12.47 -7.37 -50.14
C GLU A 58 -12.09 -6.81 -48.76
N LEU A 59 -12.25 -5.50 -48.56
CA LEU A 59 -11.97 -4.83 -47.28
C LEU A 59 -12.89 -5.33 -46.16
N SER A 60 -14.16 -5.61 -46.46
CA SER A 60 -15.11 -6.18 -45.49
C SER A 60 -14.70 -7.60 -45.07
N ALA A 61 -14.23 -8.42 -46.01
CA ALA A 61 -13.71 -9.74 -45.70
C ALA A 61 -12.42 -9.68 -44.88
N GLU A 62 -11.54 -8.71 -45.16
CA GLU A 62 -10.33 -8.48 -44.36
C GLU A 62 -10.65 -8.01 -42.94
N LEU A 63 -11.61 -7.11 -42.78
CA LEU A 63 -12.08 -6.65 -41.47
C LEU A 63 -12.62 -7.81 -40.63
N LYS A 64 -13.47 -8.68 -41.20
CA LYS A 64 -13.99 -9.87 -40.51
C LYS A 64 -12.86 -10.80 -40.05
N LYS A 65 -11.88 -11.07 -40.93
CA LYS A 65 -10.70 -11.89 -40.56
C LYS A 65 -9.91 -11.23 -39.43
N ASN A 66 -9.73 -9.92 -39.48
CA ASN A 66 -8.99 -9.17 -38.47
C ASN A 66 -9.71 -9.23 -37.10
N GLU A 67 -11.04 -9.11 -37.07
CA GLU A 67 -11.84 -9.29 -35.86
C GLU A 67 -11.72 -10.70 -35.26
N GLU A 68 -11.76 -11.74 -36.09
CA GLU A 68 -11.53 -13.12 -35.64
C GLU A 68 -10.12 -13.29 -35.05
N TYR A 69 -9.10 -12.71 -35.67
CA TYR A 69 -7.74 -12.75 -35.16
C TYR A 69 -7.61 -12.03 -33.81
N ILE A 70 -8.25 -10.88 -33.63
CA ILE A 70 -8.31 -10.17 -32.34
C ILE A 70 -8.94 -11.05 -31.27
N GLN A 71 -10.07 -11.69 -31.56
CA GLN A 71 -10.75 -12.57 -30.60
C GLN A 71 -9.88 -13.76 -30.20
N ARG A 72 -9.25 -14.43 -31.18
CA ARG A 72 -8.33 -15.55 -30.93
C ARG A 72 -7.12 -15.11 -30.12
N ALA A 73 -6.52 -13.97 -30.44
CA ALA A 73 -5.39 -13.41 -29.70
C ALA A 73 -5.77 -13.11 -28.24
N LYS A 74 -6.96 -12.53 -28.00
CA LYS A 74 -7.49 -12.29 -26.64
C LYS A 74 -7.72 -13.59 -25.88
N ALA A 75 -8.23 -14.64 -26.53
CA ALA A 75 -8.43 -15.95 -25.92
C ALA A 75 -7.10 -16.62 -25.52
N VAL A 76 -6.10 -16.61 -26.42
CA VAL A 76 -4.75 -17.13 -26.14
C VAL A 76 -4.10 -16.36 -24.98
N ARG A 77 -4.24 -15.03 -24.95
CA ARG A 77 -3.76 -14.19 -23.84
C ARG A 77 -4.39 -14.61 -22.51
N LYS A 78 -5.71 -14.82 -22.49
CA LYS A 78 -6.43 -15.23 -21.28
C LYS A 78 -5.97 -16.60 -20.79
N LYS A 79 -5.81 -17.57 -21.69
CA LYS A 79 -5.33 -18.91 -21.37
C LYS A 79 -3.92 -18.89 -20.75
N LEU A 80 -2.98 -18.20 -21.40
CA LEU A 80 -1.61 -18.04 -20.89
C LEU A 80 -1.56 -17.32 -19.54
N ALA A 81 -2.42 -16.31 -19.34
CA ALA A 81 -2.51 -15.62 -18.07
C ALA A 81 -2.96 -16.57 -16.94
N VAL A 82 -3.99 -17.39 -17.19
CA VAL A 82 -4.53 -18.35 -16.22
C VAL A 82 -3.54 -19.49 -15.93
N GLU A 83 -2.88 -20.03 -16.95
CA GLU A 83 -1.99 -21.19 -16.78
C GLU A 83 -0.64 -20.83 -16.16
N LYS A 84 -0.04 -19.69 -16.56
CA LYS A 84 1.35 -19.39 -16.22
C LYS A 84 1.51 -18.20 -15.30
N VAL A 85 0.78 -17.11 -15.55
CA VAL A 85 1.05 -15.85 -14.85
C VAL A 85 0.33 -15.73 -13.52
N ILE A 86 -0.94 -16.13 -13.45
CA ILE A 86 -1.70 -16.09 -12.20
C ILE A 86 -1.07 -17.02 -11.14
N PRO A 87 -0.73 -18.29 -11.44
CA PRO A 87 -0.10 -19.18 -10.45
C PRO A 87 1.26 -18.65 -9.99
N PHE A 88 2.12 -18.23 -10.93
CA PHE A 88 3.42 -17.65 -10.59
C PHE A 88 3.30 -16.37 -9.75
N ALA A 89 2.35 -15.50 -10.06
CA ALA A 89 2.09 -14.29 -9.29
C ALA A 89 1.56 -14.61 -7.89
N LYS A 90 0.70 -15.62 -7.75
CA LYS A 90 0.23 -16.13 -6.45
C LYS A 90 1.40 -16.67 -5.63
N GLU A 91 2.23 -17.52 -6.20
CA GLU A 91 3.39 -18.09 -5.51
C GLU A 91 4.39 -17.01 -5.07
N LYS A 92 4.68 -16.04 -5.95
CA LYS A 92 5.55 -14.90 -5.62
C LYS A 92 4.94 -14.03 -4.51
N ARG A 93 3.61 -13.83 -4.52
CA ARG A 93 2.90 -13.12 -3.47
C ARG A 93 3.00 -13.88 -2.14
N GLU A 94 2.76 -15.18 -2.13
CA GLU A 94 2.84 -16.01 -0.93
C GLU A 94 4.26 -16.01 -0.33
N LYS A 95 5.30 -16.14 -1.16
CA LYS A 95 6.69 -16.04 -0.71
C LYS A 95 6.99 -14.70 -0.04
N ARG A 96 6.62 -13.59 -0.70
CA ARG A 96 6.77 -12.24 -0.13
C ARG A 96 5.96 -12.04 1.15
N GLN A 97 4.75 -12.60 1.21
CA GLN A 97 3.92 -12.54 2.42
C GLN A 97 4.59 -13.27 3.58
N LYS A 98 5.15 -14.45 3.35
CA LYS A 98 5.92 -15.19 4.37
C LYS A 98 7.13 -14.40 4.84
N GLU A 99 7.93 -13.84 3.92
CA GLU A 99 9.09 -13.00 4.27
C GLU A 99 8.70 -11.76 5.08
N ILE A 100 7.56 -11.12 4.78
CA ILE A 100 7.04 -9.98 5.55
C ILE A 100 6.58 -10.45 6.93
N GLN A 101 5.85 -11.56 7.00
CA GLN A 101 5.36 -12.10 8.27
C GLN A 101 6.52 -12.47 9.20
N GLU A 102 7.55 -13.14 8.69
CA GLU A 102 8.73 -13.48 9.49
C GLU A 102 9.45 -12.24 10.05
N ARG A 103 9.55 -11.16 9.26
CA ARG A 103 10.11 -9.89 9.73
C ARG A 103 9.22 -9.24 10.78
N TYR A 104 7.91 -9.28 10.59
CA TYR A 104 6.94 -8.78 11.56
C TYR A 104 7.02 -9.54 12.88
N ASP A 105 7.03 -10.87 12.85
CA ASP A 105 7.10 -11.72 14.05
C ASP A 105 8.40 -11.49 14.83
N LYS A 106 9.52 -11.28 14.13
CA LYS A 106 10.78 -10.88 14.76
C LYS A 106 10.65 -9.53 15.46
N GLN A 107 10.04 -8.54 14.80
CA GLN A 107 9.86 -7.21 15.38
C GLN A 107 8.91 -7.25 16.60
N VAL A 108 7.88 -8.09 16.59
CA VAL A 108 6.99 -8.29 17.75
C VAL A 108 7.77 -8.77 18.97
N LYS A 109 8.73 -9.70 18.80
CA LYS A 109 9.59 -10.14 19.90
C LYS A 109 10.42 -8.99 20.47
N VAL A 110 11.03 -8.17 19.59
CA VAL A 110 11.80 -6.98 20.00
C VAL A 110 10.92 -6.00 20.79
N VAL A 111 9.69 -5.74 20.33
CA VAL A 111 8.74 -4.86 21.04
C VAL A 111 8.38 -5.43 22.43
N HIS A 112 8.16 -6.73 22.55
CA HIS A 112 7.90 -7.36 23.84
C HIS A 112 9.09 -7.29 24.80
N GLU A 113 10.31 -7.51 24.30
CA GLU A 113 11.54 -7.39 25.08
C GLU A 113 11.75 -5.96 25.58
N ALA A 114 11.58 -4.96 24.70
CA ALA A 114 11.68 -3.55 25.06
C ALA A 114 10.63 -3.14 26.11
N ARG A 115 9.36 -3.59 25.95
CA ARG A 115 8.31 -3.37 26.95
C ARG A 115 8.69 -3.96 28.31
N ASN A 116 9.19 -5.19 28.33
CA ASN A 116 9.57 -5.86 29.57
C ASN A 116 10.78 -5.18 30.23
N ALA A 117 11.77 -4.72 29.45
CA ALA A 117 12.90 -3.95 29.94
C ALA A 117 12.43 -2.62 30.56
N PHE A 118 11.55 -1.89 29.87
CA PHE A 118 10.95 -0.66 30.37
C PHE A 118 10.25 -0.84 31.72
N LEU A 119 9.46 -1.91 31.88
CA LEU A 119 8.79 -2.23 33.15
C LEU A 119 9.78 -2.57 34.28
N ARG A 120 10.91 -3.22 33.98
CA ARG A 120 11.94 -3.49 34.98
C ARG A 120 12.61 -2.20 35.47
N GLU A 121 12.94 -1.29 34.57
CA GLU A 121 13.54 0.00 34.95
C GLU A 121 12.57 0.86 35.77
N LEU A 122 11.28 0.83 35.44
CA LEU A 122 10.25 1.48 36.27
C LEU A 122 10.17 0.87 37.68
N ALA A 123 10.29 -0.45 37.79
CA ALA A 123 10.32 -1.11 39.09
C ALA A 123 11.56 -0.71 39.91
N ASN A 124 12.74 -0.64 39.27
CA ASN A 124 13.98 -0.16 39.90
C ASN A 124 13.82 1.29 40.40
N LEU A 125 13.22 2.16 39.59
CA LEU A 125 12.94 3.55 39.99
C LEU A 125 12.02 3.60 41.22
N GLY A 126 11.01 2.73 41.27
CA GLY A 126 10.15 2.57 42.45
C GLY A 126 10.88 2.05 43.68
N GLN A 127 11.83 1.14 43.52
CA GLN A 127 12.68 0.66 44.62
C GLN A 127 13.54 1.80 45.18
N ILE A 128 14.23 2.55 44.33
CA ILE A 128 15.04 3.71 44.72
C ILE A 128 14.17 4.74 45.46
N ARG A 129 12.95 5.00 44.98
CA ARG A 129 12.01 5.88 45.67
C ARG A 129 11.68 5.41 47.08
N ASN A 130 11.50 4.10 47.27
CA ASN A 130 11.13 3.52 48.57
C ASN A 130 12.29 3.55 49.59
N GLU A 131 13.55 3.64 49.15
CA GLU A 131 14.70 3.78 50.05
C GLU A 131 14.59 5.04 50.93
N ILE A 132 14.04 6.13 50.41
CA ILE A 132 13.77 7.35 51.21
C ILE A 132 12.79 7.07 52.35
N GLY A 133 11.78 6.22 52.11
CA GLY A 133 10.83 5.80 53.14
C GLY A 133 11.53 5.07 54.29
N ALA A 134 12.46 4.19 53.97
CA ALA A 134 13.26 3.48 54.96
C ALA A 134 14.14 4.45 55.78
N VAL A 135 14.86 5.36 55.12
CA VAL A 135 15.70 6.38 55.78
C VAL A 135 14.86 7.28 56.70
N ASN A 136 13.70 7.73 56.25
CA ASN A 136 12.79 8.54 57.06
C ASN A 136 12.24 7.77 58.26
N SER A 137 12.01 6.45 58.12
CA SER A 137 11.56 5.59 59.21
C SER A 137 12.67 5.39 60.25
N GLU A 138 13.91 5.15 59.82
CA GLU A 138 15.07 5.01 60.70
C GLU A 138 15.33 6.30 61.49
N TYR A 139 15.29 7.46 60.83
CA TYR A 139 15.45 8.76 61.49
C TYR A 139 14.37 9.00 62.56
N ASN A 140 13.11 8.72 62.24
CA ASN A 140 12.01 8.87 63.19
C ASN A 140 12.05 7.86 64.35
N GLN A 141 12.62 6.67 64.11
CA GLN A 141 12.85 5.69 65.17
C GLN A 141 13.93 6.20 66.14
N LEU A 142 15.03 6.74 65.61
CA LEU A 142 16.11 7.31 66.41
C LEU A 142 15.64 8.51 67.26
N LEU A 143 14.80 9.39 66.72
CA LEU A 143 14.16 10.47 67.49
C LEU A 143 13.30 9.92 68.63
N SER A 144 12.50 8.88 68.35
CA SER A 144 11.65 8.23 69.36
C SER A 144 12.47 7.60 70.48
N ASP A 145 13.59 6.95 70.16
CA ASP A 145 14.47 6.29 71.13
C ASP A 145 15.20 7.33 72.02
N MET A 146 15.43 8.54 71.51
CA MET A 146 15.99 9.67 72.27
C MET A 146 14.93 10.48 73.04
N GLY A 147 13.65 10.12 72.96
CA GLY A 147 12.55 10.82 73.63
C GLY A 147 12.14 12.14 72.94
N GLU A 148 12.60 12.37 71.73
CA GLU A 148 12.24 13.51 70.88
C GLU A 148 10.96 13.22 70.08
N ALA A 149 10.22 14.27 69.73
CA ALA A 149 9.01 14.13 68.92
C ALA A 149 9.38 13.78 67.47
N LYS A 150 8.69 12.79 66.88
CA LYS A 150 8.88 12.40 65.48
C LYS A 150 8.64 13.59 64.53
N THR A 151 9.46 13.72 63.50
CA THR A 151 9.23 14.72 62.45
C THR A 151 8.10 14.25 61.53
N PRO A 152 7.00 15.01 61.39
CA PRO A 152 5.86 14.62 60.55
C PRO A 152 6.17 14.71 59.05
N TYR A 153 7.25 15.39 58.67
CA TYR A 153 7.72 15.52 57.29
C TYR A 153 9.13 14.98 57.19
N GLY A 154 9.28 13.79 56.58
CA GLY A 154 10.57 13.23 56.22
C GLY A 154 11.17 13.93 54.98
N SER A 155 12.44 13.68 54.70
CA SER A 155 13.09 14.17 53.47
C SER A 155 12.42 13.55 52.24
N ALA A 156 12.10 14.36 51.24
CA ALA A 156 11.56 13.89 49.97
C ALA A 156 12.64 13.92 48.88
N ILE A 157 12.70 12.88 48.05
CA ILE A 157 13.43 13.00 46.78
C ILE A 157 12.66 13.88 45.81
N ARG A 158 13.41 14.67 45.04
CA ARG A 158 12.87 15.37 43.89
C ARG A 158 12.64 14.35 42.77
N GLU A 159 11.47 13.72 42.76
CA GLU A 159 11.07 12.78 41.72
C GLU A 159 10.97 13.49 40.36
N VAL A 160 11.66 12.96 39.35
CA VAL A 160 11.33 13.24 37.95
C VAL A 160 10.17 12.30 37.61
N VAL A 161 9.03 12.87 37.27
CA VAL A 161 7.78 12.11 37.10
C VAL A 161 7.88 11.22 35.87
N VAL A 162 7.89 9.89 36.06
CA VAL A 162 7.91 8.92 34.96
C VAL A 162 6.54 8.28 34.73
N ILE A 163 5.69 8.07 35.75
CA ILE A 163 4.27 7.68 35.64
C ILE A 163 3.47 8.40 36.74
N PRO A 164 2.51 9.29 36.42
CA PRO A 164 1.61 9.88 37.43
C PRO A 164 0.13 9.49 37.15
N ASN A 165 -0.82 9.27 38.07
CA ASN A 165 -1.25 9.98 39.29
C ASN A 165 -0.85 11.45 39.49
N GLY A 166 -1.07 12.33 38.51
CA GLY A 166 -1.86 12.10 37.29
C GLY A 166 -1.50 12.97 36.10
N PHE A 167 -0.88 14.13 36.30
CA PHE A 167 -0.89 15.17 35.27
C PHE A 167 0.48 15.78 35.08
N THR A 168 1.19 15.23 34.09
CA THR A 168 2.21 15.93 33.32
C THR A 168 1.63 16.12 31.91
N THR A 169 2.10 17.15 31.19
CA THR A 169 1.84 17.26 29.75
C THR A 169 2.35 16.01 29.04
N ASP A 170 1.74 15.60 27.93
CA ASP A 170 2.14 14.38 27.18
C ASP A 170 3.65 14.33 26.86
N GLU A 171 4.28 15.49 26.74
CA GLU A 171 5.73 15.70 26.55
C GLU A 171 6.60 15.20 27.72
N LYS A 172 6.03 15.10 28.94
CA LYS A 172 6.73 14.75 30.19
C LYS A 172 6.18 13.50 30.87
N ALA A 173 5.15 12.87 30.31
CA ALA A 173 4.79 11.49 30.65
C ALA A 173 5.73 10.54 29.91
N THR A 174 5.65 9.22 30.16
CA THR A 174 6.27 8.24 29.23
C THR A 174 5.85 8.49 27.78
N GLY A 175 4.68 9.14 27.58
CA GLY A 175 4.13 9.51 26.29
C GLY A 175 3.56 8.30 25.53
N ILE A 176 3.49 7.12 26.14
CA ILE A 176 3.09 5.87 25.47
C ILE A 176 1.70 5.44 25.95
N ASN A 177 0.68 6.27 25.71
CA ASN A 177 -0.73 5.87 25.92
C ASN A 177 -1.24 5.01 24.75
N GLU A 178 -2.41 4.38 24.90
CA GLU A 178 -2.98 3.49 23.87
C GLU A 178 -3.19 4.21 22.52
N LEU A 179 -3.54 5.50 22.55
CA LEU A 179 -3.74 6.30 21.36
C LEU A 179 -2.43 6.48 20.59
N ILE A 180 -1.35 6.85 21.28
CA ILE A 180 -0.02 7.02 20.70
C ILE A 180 0.53 5.69 20.19
N GLN A 181 0.32 4.60 20.93
CA GLN A 181 0.67 3.25 20.48
C GLN A 181 -0.05 2.87 19.18
N LYS A 182 -1.38 3.11 19.10
CA LYS A 182 -2.17 2.86 17.90
C LYS A 182 -1.69 3.72 16.72
N GLN A 183 -1.46 5.01 16.94
CA GLN A 183 -1.00 5.94 15.92
C GLN A 183 0.40 5.59 15.41
N THR A 184 1.35 5.27 16.30
CA THR A 184 2.70 4.85 15.92
C THR A 184 2.68 3.52 15.17
N TYR A 185 1.87 2.55 15.60
CA TYR A 185 1.72 1.28 14.88
C TYR A 185 1.08 1.46 13.50
N SER A 186 0.04 2.27 13.39
CA SER A 186 -0.66 2.49 12.11
C SER A 186 0.15 3.34 11.12
N SER A 187 0.91 4.32 11.62
CA SER A 187 1.65 5.27 10.78
C SER A 187 3.10 4.84 10.52
N GLY A 188 3.67 3.96 11.34
CA GLY A 188 5.10 3.63 11.33
C GLY A 188 6.01 4.76 11.82
N ASN A 189 5.44 5.86 12.34
CA ASN A 189 6.19 7.03 12.79
C ASN A 189 6.13 7.17 14.31
N VAL A 190 7.26 7.60 14.88
CA VAL A 190 7.38 7.84 16.32
C VAL A 190 7.11 9.31 16.65
N PRO A 191 6.54 9.62 17.83
CA PRO A 191 6.33 10.99 18.28
C PRO A 191 7.63 11.81 18.35
N SER A 192 7.55 13.13 18.24
CA SER A 192 8.72 14.02 18.29
C SER A 192 9.58 13.85 19.54
N PHE A 193 8.96 13.65 20.71
CA PHE A 193 9.68 13.46 21.97
C PHE A 193 10.54 12.18 22.03
N THR A 194 10.34 11.25 21.09
CA THR A 194 11.16 10.02 20.97
C THR A 194 12.27 10.12 19.92
N LYS A 195 12.36 11.25 19.20
CA LYS A 195 13.43 11.48 18.23
C LYS A 195 14.66 12.00 18.96
N GLU A 196 15.82 11.40 18.70
CA GLU A 196 17.09 11.87 19.28
C GLU A 196 17.35 13.33 18.90
N GLY A 197 17.56 14.20 19.90
CA GLY A 197 17.97 15.60 19.72
C GLY A 197 16.96 16.68 20.15
N ASP A 198 15.73 16.33 20.51
CA ASP A 198 14.67 17.30 20.86
C ASP A 198 14.39 17.46 22.37
N SER A 199 15.21 16.85 23.24
CA SER A 199 15.14 17.12 24.69
C SER A 199 15.71 18.51 25.00
N LYS A 200 14.84 19.53 25.00
CA LYS A 200 15.10 20.85 25.60
C LYS A 200 14.68 20.89 27.06
#